data_AF-A0A251QRY7-F1
#
_entry.id   AF-A0A251QRY7-F1
#
_cell.length_a   1.000
_cell.length_b   1.000
_cell.length_c   1.000
_cell.angle_alpha   90.00
_cell.angle_beta   90.00
_cell.angle_gamma   90.00
#
_symmetry.space_group_name_H-M   'P 1'
#
loop_
_entity.id
_entity.type
_entity.pdbx_description
1 polymer ?
#
loop_
_entity_poly.entity_id
_entity_poly.type
_entity_poly.pdbx_seq_one_letter_code
_entity_poly.pdbx_strand_id
1 'polypeptide(L)'
;MSGFHIPCGACKYLRRQCVSGCIFALHFRNEDVAAHFAPVHMVFGASMISKLLSHLAFSDCCGTAMTIAYEAHARLEDPIYGCVSQIFALQQQVNIEL
;
A
#
# COMPACT_ATOMS: atom_id res chain seq x y z
N MET A 1 2.72 -18.96 26.56
CA MET A 1 4.06 -18.86 25.95
C MET A 1 3.93 -18.02 24.69
N SER A 2 4.01 -16.69 24.83
CA SER A 2 3.89 -15.74 23.73
C SER A 2 5.21 -15.73 22.95
N GLY A 3 5.28 -16.50 21.86
CA GLY A 3 6.35 -16.36 20.88
C GLY A 3 6.42 -14.90 20.41
N PHE A 4 7.63 -14.41 20.14
CA PHE A 4 7.86 -13.09 19.57
C PHE A 4 7.01 -12.91 18.31
N HIS A 5 5.84 -12.28 18.44
CA HIS A 5 4.98 -12.01 17.30
C HIS A 5 5.55 -10.78 16.62
N ILE A 6 6.31 -10.99 15.54
CA ILE A 6 6.86 -9.92 14.73
C ILE A 6 5.66 -9.07 14.26
N PRO A 7 5.63 -7.76 14.56
CA PRO A 7 4.52 -6.92 14.11
C PRO A 7 4.54 -6.82 12.58
N CYS A 8 3.37 -6.79 11.96
CA CYS A 8 3.26 -6.46 10.54
C CYS A 8 3.81 -5.07 10.24
N GLY A 9 4.11 -4.77 8.97
CA GLY A 9 4.71 -3.51 8.58
C GLY A 9 3.88 -2.29 9.00
N ALA A 10 2.56 -2.39 8.87
CA ALA A 10 1.64 -1.35 9.32
C ALA A 10 1.72 -1.09 10.82
N CYS A 11 1.62 -2.13 11.65
CA CYS A 11 1.66 -1.98 13.10
C CYS A 11 3.03 -1.50 13.59
N LYS A 12 4.12 -1.93 12.94
CA LYS A 12 5.48 -1.44 13.19
C LYS A 12 5.58 0.06 12.92
N TYR A 13 5.08 0.53 11.79
CA TYR A 13 5.07 1.95 11.43
C TYR A 13 4.19 2.78 12.36
N LEU A 14 2.97 2.31 12.65
CA LEU A 14 2.01 2.97 13.53
C LEU A 14 2.38 2.87 15.03
N ARG A 15 3.45 2.14 15.38
CA ARG A 15 3.90 1.90 16.76
C ARG A 15 2.80 1.37 17.68
N ARG A 16 1.98 0.45 17.19
CA ARG A 16 0.88 -0.19 17.93
C ARG A 16 1.05 -1.70 18.02
N GLN A 17 0.37 -2.32 18.99
CA GLN A 17 0.39 -3.78 19.13
C GLN A 17 -0.25 -4.47 17.91
N CYS A 18 0.41 -5.49 17.38
CA CYS A 18 -0.13 -6.35 16.34
C CYS A 18 -0.83 -7.54 16.99
N VAL A 19 -2.14 -7.63 16.86
CA VAL A 19 -2.97 -8.71 17.44
C VAL A 19 -3.27 -9.80 16.42
N SER A 20 -3.72 -10.97 16.89
CA SER A 20 -4.24 -12.03 16.02
C SER A 20 -5.42 -11.50 15.19
N GLY A 21 -5.43 -11.77 13.89
CA GLY A 21 -6.44 -11.23 12.97
C GLY A 21 -6.23 -9.77 12.56
N CYS A 22 -5.03 -9.21 12.75
CA CYS A 22 -4.71 -7.87 12.26
C CYS A 22 -4.96 -7.75 10.75
N ILE A 23 -5.87 -6.86 10.35
CA ILE A 23 -6.27 -6.67 8.95
C ILE A 23 -5.10 -6.29 8.04
N PHE A 24 -4.06 -5.67 8.60
CA PHE A 24 -2.89 -5.24 7.82
C PHE A 24 -1.85 -6.34 7.65
N ALA A 25 -1.89 -7.40 8.47
CA ALA A 25 -0.82 -8.38 8.53
C ALA A 25 -0.66 -9.19 7.25
N LEU A 26 -1.75 -9.38 6.52
CA LEU A 26 -1.76 -10.10 5.26
C LEU A 26 -1.27 -9.26 4.07
N HIS A 27 -1.32 -7.94 4.20
CA HIS A 27 -1.03 -7.00 3.11
C HIS A 27 0.35 -6.33 3.27
N PHE A 28 0.81 -6.12 4.51
CA PHE A 28 2.04 -5.39 4.79
C PHE A 28 2.96 -6.21 5.68
N ARG A 29 3.97 -6.85 5.09
CA ARG A 29 4.98 -7.60 5.85
C ARG A 29 5.94 -6.65 6.58
N ASN A 30 6.74 -7.18 7.50
CA ASN A 30 7.63 -6.35 8.33
C ASN A 30 8.75 -5.67 7.53
N GLU A 31 9.22 -6.33 6.47
CA GLU A 31 10.29 -5.86 5.57
C GLU A 31 9.80 -4.72 4.66
N ASP A 32 8.49 -4.67 4.39
CA ASP A 32 7.87 -3.82 3.39
C ASP A 32 7.50 -2.41 3.89
N VAL A 33 7.95 -2.00 5.08
CA VAL A 33 7.48 -0.76 5.71
C VAL A 33 7.81 0.48 4.88
N ALA A 34 9.08 0.65 4.50
CA ALA A 34 9.52 1.85 3.79
C ALA A 34 9.01 1.87 2.34
N ALA A 35 9.01 0.71 1.69
CA ALA A 35 8.62 0.59 0.29
C ALA A 35 7.08 0.56 0.10
N HIS A 36 6.31 0.06 1.06
CA HIS A 36 4.87 -0.14 0.88
C HIS A 36 4.03 0.65 1.89
N PHE A 37 4.19 0.44 3.19
CA PHE A 37 3.22 1.01 4.14
C PHE A 37 3.39 2.52 4.37
N ALA A 38 4.62 3.03 4.44
CA ALA A 38 4.87 4.44 4.74
C ALA A 38 4.29 5.40 3.67
N PRO A 39 4.53 5.20 2.35
CA PRO A 39 3.89 6.01 1.31
C PRO A 39 2.37 5.96 1.38
N VAL A 40 1.84 4.75 1.55
CA VAL A 40 0.40 4.48 1.61
C VAL A 40 -0.25 5.19 2.78
N HIS A 41 0.40 5.18 3.95
CA HIS A 41 -0.04 5.94 5.10
C HIS A 41 -0.01 7.45 4.86
N MET A 42 1.05 7.99 4.25
CA MET A 42 1.19 9.43 4.00
C MET A 42 0.13 9.97 3.02
N VAL A 43 -0.19 9.20 1.97
CA VAL A 43 -1.10 9.65 0.91
C VAL A 43 -2.57 9.39 1.26
N PHE A 44 -2.86 8.23 1.86
CA PHE A 44 -4.23 7.76 2.05
C PHE A 44 -4.69 7.70 3.51
N GLY A 45 -3.74 7.59 4.45
CA GLY A 45 -4.01 7.43 5.86
C GLY A 45 -4.51 6.02 6.23
N ALA A 46 -4.19 5.60 7.46
CA ALA A 46 -4.52 4.27 7.97
C ALA A 46 -6.03 3.94 7.92
N SER A 47 -6.89 4.94 8.12
CA SER A 47 -8.35 4.77 8.16
C SER A 47 -8.95 4.42 6.80
N MET A 48 -8.48 5.05 5.72
CA MET A 48 -8.94 4.73 4.36
C MET A 48 -8.55 3.31 3.99
N ILE A 49 -7.28 2.96 4.22
CA ILE A 49 -6.76 1.62 3.91
C ILE A 49 -7.52 0.57 4.72
N SER A 50 -7.78 0.82 6.01
CA SER A 50 -8.55 -0.12 6.83
C SER A 50 -9.93 -0.42 6.25
N LYS A 51 -10.64 0.62 5.77
CA LYS A 51 -11.96 0.48 5.13
C LYS A 51 -11.88 -0.20 3.77
N LEU A 52 -10.80 0.00 3.03
CA LEU A 52 -10.58 -0.68 1.76
C LEU A 52 -10.34 -2.18 2.00
N LEU A 53 -9.41 -2.51 2.90
CA LEU A 53 -9.06 -3.90 3.23
C LEU A 53 -10.23 -4.68 3.84
N SER A 54 -11.18 -4.04 4.53
CA SER A 54 -12.34 -4.73 5.10
C SER A 54 -13.33 -5.24 4.06
N HIS A 55 -13.28 -4.76 2.82
CA HIS A 55 -14.20 -5.17 1.74
C HIS A 55 -13.55 -6.11 0.71
N LEU A 56 -12.28 -6.46 0.88
CA LEU A 56 -11.54 -7.25 -0.10
C LEU A 56 -11.52 -8.72 0.26
N ALA A 57 -11.56 -9.56 -0.77
CA ALA A 57 -11.34 -10.99 -0.62
C ALA A 57 -9.85 -11.28 -0.31
N PHE A 58 -9.61 -12.37 0.43
CA PHE A 58 -8.26 -12.81 0.78
C PHE A 58 -7.36 -13.06 -0.46
N SER A 59 -7.94 -13.44 -1.59
CA SER A 59 -7.23 -13.68 -2.85
C SER A 59 -6.52 -12.44 -3.38
N ASP A 60 -7.05 -11.26 -3.09
CA ASP A 60 -6.63 -10.01 -3.73
C ASP A 60 -5.58 -9.27 -2.90
N CYS A 61 -5.15 -9.86 -1.78
CA CYS A 61 -4.35 -9.18 -0.79
C CYS A 61 -2.97 -8.74 -1.30
N CYS A 62 -2.31 -9.62 -2.06
CA CYS A 62 -0.99 -9.34 -2.63
C CYS A 62 -1.07 -8.22 -3.68
N GLY A 63 -1.99 -8.36 -4.65
CA GLY A 63 -2.18 -7.37 -5.71
C GLY A 63 -2.58 -6.01 -5.14
N THR A 64 -3.51 -5.99 -4.18
CA THR A 64 -3.99 -4.73 -3.60
C THR A 64 -2.89 -3.97 -2.86
N ALA A 65 -2.10 -4.64 -2.03
CA ALA A 65 -1.02 -3.98 -1.29
C ALA A 65 0.00 -3.35 -2.23
N MET A 66 0.35 -4.05 -3.31
CA MET A 66 1.25 -3.55 -4.34
C MET A 66 0.66 -2.35 -5.09
N THR A 67 -0.59 -2.44 -5.54
CA THR A 67 -1.25 -1.36 -6.28
C THR A 67 -1.35 -0.09 -5.45
N ILE A 68 -1.82 -0.16 -4.20
CA ILE A 68 -1.95 1.04 -3.36
C ILE A 68 -0.57 1.63 -3.05
N ALA A 69 0.46 0.79 -2.85
CA ALA A 69 1.84 1.26 -2.67
C ALA A 69 2.37 2.00 -3.89
N TYR A 70 2.16 1.45 -5.08
CA TYR A 70 2.52 2.09 -6.34
C TYR A 70 1.80 3.44 -6.52
N GLU A 71 0.48 3.49 -6.30
CA GLU A 71 -0.30 4.73 -6.40
C GLU A 71 0.17 5.80 -5.40
N ALA A 72 0.50 5.37 -4.17
CA ALA A 72 1.00 6.26 -3.15
C ALA A 72 2.38 6.82 -3.52
N HIS A 73 3.30 5.98 -3.99
CA HIS A 73 4.60 6.45 -4.49
C HIS A 73 4.43 7.43 -5.64
N ALA A 74 3.62 7.10 -6.64
CA ALA A 74 3.39 7.98 -7.77
C ALA A 74 2.83 9.34 -7.33
N ARG A 75 1.95 9.39 -6.31
CA ARG A 75 1.47 10.66 -5.73
C ARG A 75 2.56 11.44 -4.98
N LEU A 76 3.50 10.76 -4.34
CA LEU A 76 4.63 11.43 -3.68
C LEU A 76 5.60 12.03 -4.70
N GLU A 77 5.81 11.35 -5.83
CA GLU A 77 6.65 11.82 -6.93
C GLU A 77 5.98 12.94 -7.73
N ASP A 78 4.67 12.80 -8.00
CA ASP A 78 3.84 13.79 -8.68
C ASP A 78 2.62 14.13 -7.82
N PRO A 79 2.71 15.18 -6.97
CA PRO A 79 1.62 15.58 -6.09
C PRO A 79 0.35 16.06 -6.79
N ILE A 80 0.44 16.40 -8.09
CA ILE A 80 -0.68 16.94 -8.86
C ILE A 80 -1.43 15.83 -9.58
N TYR A 81 -0.72 14.95 -10.29
CA TYR A 81 -1.34 13.93 -11.14
C TYR A 81 -1.11 12.50 -10.64
N GLY A 82 -0.12 12.26 -9.78
CA GLY A 82 0.21 10.93 -9.28
C GLY A 82 0.45 9.92 -10.40
N CYS A 83 -0.16 8.74 -10.32
CA CYS A 83 -0.05 7.72 -11.36
C CYS A 83 -0.69 8.13 -12.71
N VAL A 84 -1.52 9.18 -12.75
CA VAL A 84 -2.17 9.63 -13.99
C VAL A 84 -1.15 10.22 -14.97
N SER A 85 -0.09 10.86 -14.49
CA SER A 85 0.97 11.37 -15.40
C SER A 85 1.71 10.22 -16.10
N GLN A 86 1.91 9.10 -15.41
CA GLN A 86 2.50 7.89 -16.00
C GLN A 86 1.56 7.27 -17.04
N ILE A 87 0.25 7.21 -16.77
CA ILE A 87 -0.75 6.76 -17.75
C ILE A 87 -0.70 7.63 -19.01
N PHE A 88 -0.69 8.96 -18.85
CA PHE A 88 -0.65 9.88 -19.98
C PHE A 88 0.64 9.72 -20.81
N ALA A 89 1.79 9.60 -20.15
CA ALA A 89 3.07 9.36 -20.82
C ALA A 89 3.05 8.06 -21.64
N LEU A 90 2.53 6.96 -21.08
CA LEU A 90 2.40 5.68 -21.77
C LEU A 90 1.44 5.78 -22.97
N GLN A 91 0.31 6.46 -22.81
CA GLN A 91 -0.64 6.69 -23.91
C GLN A 91 -0.01 7.50 -25.05
N GLN A 92 0.80 8.51 -24.73
CA GLN A 92 1.50 9.29 -25.73
C GLN A 92 2.54 8.44 -26.49
N GLN A 93 3.27 7.57 -25.79
CA GLN A 93 4.24 6.66 -26.43
C GLN A 93 3.56 5.71 -27.42
N VAL A 94 2.47 5.05 -27.02
CA VAL A 94 1.72 4.15 -27.91
C VAL A 94 1.17 4.89 -29.13
N ASN A 95 0.69 6.12 -28.96
CA ASN A 95 0.17 6.94 -30.05
C ASN A 95 1.27 7.48 -31.00
N ILE A 96 2.54 7.48 -30.59
CA ILE A 96 3.68 7.85 -31.44
C ILE A 96 4.20 6.62 -32.21
N GLU A 97 3.98 5.41 -31.70
CA GLU A 97 4.41 4.14 -32.31
C GLU A 97 3.39 3.53 -33.30
N LEU A 98 2.20 4.14 -33.45
CA LEU A 98 1.13 3.78 -34.40
C LEU A 98 0.99 4.82 -35.52
#